data_AF-A0A0B2SJZ3-F1
#
_entry.id   AF-A0A0B2SJZ3-F1
#
_cell.length_a   1.000
_cell.length_b   1.000
_cell.length_c   1.000
_cell.angle_alpha   90.00
_cell.angle_beta   90.00
_cell.angle_gamma   90.00
#
_symmetry.space_group_name_H-M   'P 1'
#
loop_
_entity.id
_entity.type
_entity.pdbx_description
1 polymer ?
#
loop_
_entity_poly.entity_id
_entity_poly.type
_entity_poly.pdbx_seq_one_letter_code
_entity_poly.pdbx_strand_id
1 'polypeptide(L)'
;EARTLIVLDDVWTLSVVDQLVCRIPGCKFLVVSRPKFQTVLSYEVELLSEEDALSLFCHHAFGQKSIPLAANENLVKQVVTECGRLPLALKGQSIGESHEINLIDRMAISINYLPEKIKECYLDLCCFPEDKKIPLDVLINIWVEIHDIPETEAYAIVVELSNKNLLTLMKEARAGGMYSSCFEISVTQHDVLRDLALNFRNRESIDERRLLVMPKRENGMPKEWLRYRHKPFEAQIVSIHTGEMKEVDWCNLEFPKAEVLIINFTSTEYFLPPFINRMPNLRALIIINYSATYACLHNVSVFKNLSNLRSLWLEKVSTPELSSIVLENLGKLFIVLCKVNDSLVEKEVDLAQVFPNLFELTLDHCDDLTQLPSSICGMKSLQNLSLTNCHNLTELPVELGKLRSLEILRLYACPYLKTLPNSICDMMRLKYIDISQCVNLTCFPEKIGRLVSLEKIDMRECSMIRNVPKSAVSLQSLRLVICDEEVSGIWKEVAKPDNVHIQVSEQYFDLDWLKE
;
A
#
# COMPACT_ATOMS: atom_id res chain seq x y z
N GLU A 1 3.46 -40.63 -35.62
CA GLU A 1 4.33 -39.49 -35.23
C GLU A 1 4.70 -39.63 -33.77
N ALA A 2 5.98 -39.45 -33.43
CA ALA A 2 6.43 -39.47 -32.04
C ALA A 2 5.99 -38.16 -31.35
N ARG A 3 5.20 -38.26 -30.28
CA ARG A 3 4.84 -37.10 -29.46
C ARG A 3 6.02 -36.78 -28.55
N THR A 4 6.76 -35.73 -28.87
CA THR A 4 7.92 -35.29 -28.09
C THR A 4 7.49 -34.26 -27.03
N LEU A 5 7.90 -34.48 -25.77
CA LEU A 5 7.79 -33.53 -24.67
C LEU A 5 9.18 -32.97 -24.38
N ILE A 6 9.30 -31.64 -24.36
CA ILE A 6 10.53 -30.93 -24.01
C ILE A 6 10.30 -30.26 -22.66
N VAL A 7 11.13 -30.57 -21.67
CA VAL A 7 11.13 -29.90 -20.36
C VAL A 7 12.25 -28.88 -20.34
N LEU A 8 11.89 -27.60 -20.24
CA LEU A 8 12.84 -26.50 -20.04
C LEU A 8 12.82 -26.15 -18.55
N ASP A 9 13.87 -26.53 -17.84
CA ASP A 9 14.00 -26.30 -16.39
C ASP A 9 14.72 -24.97 -16.11
N ASP A 10 14.33 -24.27 -15.04
CA ASP A 10 14.86 -22.98 -14.55
C ASP A 10 14.96 -21.86 -15.62
N VAL A 11 13.85 -21.60 -16.33
CA VAL A 11 13.80 -20.55 -17.36
C VAL A 11 13.49 -19.18 -16.76
N TRP A 12 14.27 -18.16 -17.17
CA TRP A 12 14.20 -16.80 -16.61
C TRP A 12 13.47 -15.77 -17.48
N THR A 13 13.36 -16.00 -18.80
CA THR A 13 12.76 -15.02 -19.73
C THR A 13 11.92 -15.70 -20.81
N LEU A 14 10.80 -15.07 -21.17
CA LEU A 14 9.88 -15.57 -22.21
C LEU A 14 10.52 -15.57 -23.60
N SER A 15 11.42 -14.63 -23.88
CA SER A 15 12.10 -14.53 -25.19
C SER A 15 12.90 -15.78 -25.54
N VAL A 16 13.49 -16.47 -24.54
CA VAL A 16 14.20 -17.74 -24.74
C VAL A 16 13.22 -18.84 -25.13
N VAL A 17 12.04 -18.87 -24.50
CA VAL A 17 10.98 -19.84 -24.82
C VAL A 17 10.46 -19.60 -26.24
N ASP A 18 10.13 -18.35 -26.59
CA ASP A 18 9.59 -18.00 -27.91
C ASP A 18 10.55 -18.40 -29.04
N GLN A 19 11.86 -18.15 -28.86
CA GLN A 19 12.88 -18.55 -29.83
C GLN A 19 12.99 -20.07 -30.01
N LEU A 20 12.76 -20.85 -28.96
CA LEU A 20 12.84 -22.32 -28.98
C LEU A 20 11.57 -22.95 -29.56
N VAL A 21 10.41 -22.46 -29.16
CA VAL A 21 9.10 -22.97 -29.61
C VAL A 21 8.94 -22.78 -31.12
N CYS A 22 9.37 -21.64 -31.67
CA CYS A 22 9.33 -21.40 -33.12
C CYS A 22 10.22 -22.33 -33.94
N ARG A 23 11.26 -22.94 -33.34
CA ARG A 23 12.23 -23.78 -34.06
C ARG A 23 11.86 -25.26 -34.10
N ILE A 24 10.96 -25.73 -33.24
CA ILE A 24 10.64 -27.16 -33.10
C ILE A 24 9.11 -27.37 -33.06
N PRO A 25 8.42 -27.21 -34.20
CA PRO A 25 6.96 -27.38 -34.27
C PRO A 25 6.56 -28.85 -33.99
N GLY A 26 5.43 -29.04 -33.31
CA GLY A 26 4.88 -30.37 -33.01
C GLY A 26 5.31 -30.99 -31.67
N CYS A 27 6.16 -30.32 -30.89
CA CYS A 27 6.50 -30.72 -29.52
C CYS A 27 5.57 -30.07 -28.48
N LYS A 28 5.35 -30.76 -27.36
CA LYS A 28 4.80 -30.13 -26.15
C LYS A 28 5.96 -29.61 -25.30
N PHE A 29 5.82 -28.43 -24.72
CA PHE A 29 6.83 -27.84 -23.83
C PHE A 29 6.27 -27.76 -22.41
N LEU A 30 7.05 -28.23 -21.44
CA LEU A 30 6.86 -27.95 -20.03
C LEU A 30 7.97 -26.99 -19.61
N VAL A 31 7.63 -25.77 -19.23
CA VAL A 31 8.59 -24.76 -18.80
C VAL A 31 8.46 -24.61 -17.29
N VAL A 32 9.55 -24.87 -16.57
CA VAL A 32 9.65 -24.61 -15.14
C VAL A 32 10.39 -23.28 -15.00
N SER A 33 9.74 -22.31 -14.37
CA SER A 33 10.27 -20.96 -14.21
C SER A 33 9.90 -20.39 -12.85
N ARG A 34 10.75 -19.51 -12.33
CA ARG A 34 10.42 -18.67 -11.18
C ARG A 34 9.45 -17.54 -11.54
N PRO A 35 9.63 -16.81 -12.67
CA PRO A 35 8.65 -15.80 -13.09
C PRO A 35 7.41 -16.43 -13.73
N LYS A 36 6.27 -15.74 -13.58
CA LYS A 36 5.00 -16.09 -14.23
C LYS A 36 4.96 -15.50 -15.64
N PHE A 37 4.67 -16.33 -16.65
CA PHE A 37 4.50 -15.90 -18.04
C PHE A 37 3.00 -15.86 -18.39
N GLN A 38 2.45 -14.66 -18.60
CA GLN A 38 0.99 -14.46 -18.77
C GLN A 38 0.41 -15.03 -20.08
N THR A 39 1.24 -15.33 -21.07
CA THR A 39 0.81 -15.73 -22.43
C THR A 39 0.64 -17.24 -22.61
N VAL A 40 0.86 -18.06 -21.57
CA VAL A 40 0.87 -19.53 -21.66
C VAL A 40 0.05 -20.14 -20.52
N LEU A 41 -0.50 -21.33 -20.74
CA LEU A 41 -1.22 -22.10 -19.73
C LEU A 41 -0.27 -22.43 -18.56
N SER A 42 -0.42 -21.73 -17.44
CA SER A 42 0.47 -21.79 -16.28
C SER A 42 -0.12 -22.64 -15.16
N TYR A 43 0.71 -23.46 -14.51
CA TYR A 43 0.38 -24.13 -13.26
C TYR A 43 1.25 -23.55 -12.15
N GLU A 44 0.62 -23.03 -11.10
CA GLU A 44 1.31 -22.45 -9.93
C GLU A 44 1.45 -23.54 -8.87
N VAL A 45 2.69 -23.81 -8.45
CA VAL A 45 2.95 -24.85 -7.45
C VAL A 45 2.62 -24.28 -6.08
N GLU A 46 1.61 -24.87 -5.44
CA GLU A 46 1.16 -24.46 -4.11
C GLU A 46 2.18 -24.83 -3.02
N LEU A 47 2.13 -24.10 -1.89
CA LEU A 47 2.85 -24.49 -0.68
C LEU A 47 2.33 -25.84 -0.17
N LEU A 48 3.13 -26.55 0.62
CA LEU A 48 2.70 -27.84 1.18
C LEU A 48 1.52 -27.66 2.12
N SER A 49 0.66 -28.68 2.20
CA SER A 49 -0.33 -28.78 3.28
C SER A 49 0.40 -28.89 4.63
N GLU A 50 -0.28 -28.58 5.75
CA GLU A 50 0.33 -28.74 7.07
C GLU A 50 0.79 -30.19 7.32
N GLU A 51 0.00 -31.17 6.88
CA GLU A 51 0.32 -32.59 7.01
C GLU A 51 1.55 -32.98 6.18
N ASP A 52 1.62 -32.53 4.91
CA ASP A 52 2.75 -32.80 4.03
C ASP A 52 4.01 -32.08 4.49
N ALA A 53 3.90 -30.85 4.99
CA ALA A 53 5.00 -30.08 5.54
C ALA A 53 5.59 -30.77 6.78
N LEU A 54 4.72 -31.21 7.69
CA LEU A 54 5.12 -31.95 8.90
C LEU A 54 5.77 -33.29 8.54
N SER A 55 5.18 -34.02 7.59
CA SER A 55 5.68 -35.30 7.09
C SER A 55 7.06 -35.14 6.43
N LEU A 56 7.23 -34.10 5.61
CA LEU A 56 8.49 -33.79 4.94
C LEU A 56 9.59 -33.42 5.92
N PHE A 57 9.28 -32.56 6.91
CA PHE A 57 10.21 -32.18 7.97
C PHE A 57 10.61 -33.39 8.79
N CYS A 58 9.65 -34.20 9.25
CA CYS A 58 9.96 -35.39 10.04
C CYS A 58 10.82 -36.38 9.24
N HIS A 59 10.56 -36.52 7.93
CA HIS A 59 11.35 -37.41 7.09
C HIS A 59 12.82 -36.99 7.02
N HIS A 60 13.10 -35.69 6.94
CA HIS A 60 14.47 -35.17 6.86
C HIS A 60 15.15 -35.07 8.23
N ALA A 61 14.42 -34.65 9.27
CA ALA A 61 14.96 -34.44 10.61
C ALA A 61 15.11 -35.75 11.41
N PHE A 62 14.18 -36.70 11.23
CA PHE A 62 14.09 -37.93 12.03
C PHE A 62 14.14 -39.22 11.21
N GLY A 63 14.18 -39.13 9.87
CA GLY A 63 14.16 -40.31 9.00
C GLY A 63 12.80 -41.03 8.91
N GLN A 64 11.72 -40.44 9.45
CA GLN A 64 10.38 -41.04 9.50
C GLN A 64 9.29 -40.01 9.20
N LYS A 65 8.11 -40.42 8.72
CA LYS A 65 7.06 -39.49 8.24
C LYS A 65 6.20 -38.85 9.34
N SER A 66 6.39 -39.23 10.60
CA SER A 66 5.61 -38.72 11.74
C SER A 66 6.52 -38.28 12.87
N ILE A 67 5.99 -37.45 13.77
CA ILE A 67 6.73 -36.95 14.92
C ILE A 67 7.11 -38.14 15.83
N PRO A 68 8.39 -38.34 16.15
CA PRO A 68 8.81 -39.38 17.08
C PRO A 68 8.18 -39.16 18.46
N LEU A 69 7.77 -40.23 19.15
CA LEU A 69 7.19 -40.16 20.50
C LEU A 69 8.11 -39.47 21.53
N ALA A 70 9.42 -39.49 21.30
CA ALA A 70 10.42 -38.86 22.17
C ALA A 70 10.67 -37.37 21.83
N ALA A 71 10.15 -36.87 20.70
CA ALA A 71 10.32 -35.49 20.27
C ALA A 71 9.22 -34.60 20.86
N ASN A 72 9.53 -33.33 21.09
CA ASN A 72 8.54 -32.35 21.52
C ASN A 72 7.66 -31.95 20.34
N GLU A 73 6.42 -32.44 20.34
CA GLU A 73 5.45 -32.19 19.27
C GLU A 73 5.19 -30.69 19.04
N ASN A 74 5.09 -29.90 20.11
CA ASN A 74 4.84 -28.46 20.01
C ASN A 74 6.01 -27.74 19.34
N LEU A 75 7.25 -28.12 19.67
CA LEU A 75 8.44 -27.54 19.05
C LEU A 75 8.55 -27.92 17.57
N VAL A 76 8.27 -29.18 17.22
CA VAL A 76 8.30 -29.63 15.82
C VAL A 76 7.25 -28.88 15.00
N LYS A 77 6.02 -28.75 15.51
CA LYS A 77 4.97 -27.97 14.84
C LYS A 77 5.38 -26.51 14.69
N GLN A 78 5.94 -25.91 15.74
CA GLN A 78 6.43 -24.54 15.68
C GLN A 78 7.49 -24.37 14.58
N VAL A 79 8.53 -25.21 14.53
CA VAL A 79 9.58 -25.13 13.49
C VAL A 79 8.99 -25.27 12.08
N VAL A 80 8.03 -26.18 11.87
CA VAL A 80 7.36 -26.36 10.58
C VAL A 80 6.55 -25.12 10.20
N THR A 81 5.88 -24.49 11.16
CA THR A 81 5.14 -23.23 10.98
C THR A 81 6.08 -22.10 10.60
N GLU A 82 7.20 -21.91 11.32
CA GLU A 82 8.21 -20.88 11.03
C GLU A 82 8.87 -21.06 9.65
N CYS A 83 8.92 -22.29 9.13
CA CYS A 83 9.44 -22.58 7.79
C CYS A 83 8.47 -22.22 6.64
N GLY A 84 7.28 -21.68 6.95
CA GLY A 84 6.31 -21.18 5.96
C GLY A 84 5.77 -22.25 5.00
N ARG A 85 5.82 -23.55 5.39
CA ARG A 85 5.43 -24.70 4.55
C ARG A 85 6.22 -24.84 3.24
N LEU A 86 7.37 -24.14 3.14
CA LEU A 86 8.24 -24.20 1.96
C LEU A 86 9.05 -25.52 1.99
N PRO A 87 8.93 -26.39 0.97
CA PRO A 87 9.66 -27.65 0.95
C PRO A 87 11.17 -27.50 1.12
N LEU A 88 11.75 -26.40 0.62
CA LEU A 88 13.19 -26.17 0.69
C LEU A 88 13.67 -25.80 2.10
N ALA A 89 12.87 -25.02 2.84
CA ALA A 89 13.16 -24.67 4.24
C ALA A 89 13.01 -25.90 5.17
N LEU A 90 12.01 -26.75 4.91
CA LEU A 90 11.71 -27.93 5.70
C LEU A 90 12.71 -29.08 5.54
N LYS A 91 13.51 -29.08 4.47
CA LYS A 91 14.49 -30.14 4.15
C LYS A 91 15.80 -30.02 4.93
N GLY A 92 15.86 -29.19 5.98
CA GLY A 92 17.05 -28.95 6.79
C GLY A 92 17.77 -30.24 7.21
N GLN A 93 18.97 -30.46 6.68
CA GLN A 93 19.95 -31.40 7.25
C GLN A 93 20.84 -30.64 8.24
N SER A 94 21.45 -31.38 9.18
CA SER A 94 22.40 -30.90 10.20
C SER A 94 23.15 -29.64 9.77
N ILE A 95 22.95 -28.55 10.54
CA ILE A 95 23.54 -27.23 10.36
C ILE A 95 25.07 -27.36 10.31
N GLY A 96 25.62 -27.25 9.11
CA GLY A 96 26.99 -26.82 8.88
C GLY A 96 26.93 -25.49 8.15
N GLU A 97 27.76 -24.53 8.55
CA GLU A 97 27.83 -23.16 7.98
C GLU A 97 27.90 -23.17 6.44
N SER A 98 28.48 -24.21 5.85
CA SER A 98 28.60 -24.38 4.39
C SER A 98 27.27 -24.62 3.66
N HIS A 99 26.26 -25.23 4.30
CA HIS A 99 24.96 -25.50 3.66
C HIS A 99 23.99 -24.32 3.78
N GLU A 100 24.01 -23.58 4.88
CA GLU A 100 23.25 -22.32 5.02
C GLU A 100 23.69 -21.30 3.98
N ILE A 101 25.01 -21.14 3.78
CA ILE A 101 25.57 -20.29 2.72
C ILE A 101 25.09 -20.75 1.34
N ASN A 102 25.14 -22.07 1.05
CA ASN A 102 24.67 -22.60 -0.24
C ASN A 102 23.16 -22.40 -0.47
N LEU A 103 22.33 -22.47 0.57
CA LEU A 103 20.89 -22.21 0.47
C LEU A 103 20.60 -20.72 0.23
N ILE A 104 21.23 -19.85 1.03
CA ILE A 104 21.15 -18.39 0.87
C ILE A 104 21.62 -18.00 -0.52
N ASP A 105 22.75 -18.53 -0.99
CA ASP A 105 23.29 -18.25 -2.32
C ASP A 105 22.32 -18.70 -3.43
N ARG A 106 21.68 -19.86 -3.31
CA ARG A 106 20.68 -20.34 -4.28
C ARG A 106 19.42 -19.49 -4.33
N MET A 107 18.96 -19.00 -3.17
CA MET A 107 17.81 -18.11 -3.10
C MET A 107 18.18 -16.70 -3.59
N ALA A 108 19.38 -16.24 -3.27
CA ALA A 108 19.98 -14.98 -3.67
C ALA A 108 20.12 -14.82 -5.19
N ILE A 109 20.20 -15.92 -5.96
CA ILE A 109 20.24 -15.87 -7.43
C ILE A 109 19.10 -15.00 -7.96
N SER A 110 17.85 -15.18 -7.49
CA SER A 110 16.71 -14.38 -8.00
C SER A 110 16.89 -12.89 -7.78
N ILE A 111 17.59 -12.48 -6.72
CA ILE A 111 17.83 -11.09 -6.35
C ILE A 111 19.05 -10.54 -7.11
N ASN A 112 20.11 -11.34 -7.26
CA ASN A 112 21.36 -10.95 -7.91
C ASN A 112 21.20 -10.68 -9.41
N TYR A 113 20.18 -11.27 -10.06
CA TYR A 113 19.87 -11.02 -11.46
C TYR A 113 18.90 -9.85 -11.68
N LEU A 114 18.44 -9.17 -10.63
CA LEU A 114 17.61 -7.97 -10.77
C LEU A 114 18.47 -6.78 -11.24
N PRO A 115 17.92 -5.90 -12.09
CA PRO A 115 18.52 -4.59 -12.31
C PRO A 115 18.72 -3.85 -10.98
N GLU A 116 19.83 -3.14 -10.83
CA GLU A 116 20.23 -2.54 -9.55
C GLU A 116 19.12 -1.70 -8.91
N LYS A 117 18.41 -0.90 -9.70
CA LYS A 117 17.28 -0.08 -9.24
C LYS A 117 16.15 -0.92 -8.63
N ILE A 118 15.76 -2.00 -9.30
CA ILE A 118 14.70 -2.92 -8.86
C ILE A 118 15.15 -3.71 -7.63
N LYS A 119 16.42 -4.11 -7.60
CA LYS A 119 17.05 -4.77 -6.47
C LYS A 119 16.99 -3.89 -5.22
N GLU A 120 17.33 -2.61 -5.34
CA GLU A 120 17.28 -1.68 -4.22
C GLU A 120 15.85 -1.50 -3.70
N CYS A 121 14.86 -1.33 -4.59
CA CYS A 121 13.44 -1.31 -4.21
C CYS A 121 13.00 -2.60 -3.49
N TYR A 122 13.39 -3.77 -4.00
CA TYR A 122 13.12 -5.05 -3.35
C TYR A 122 13.73 -5.12 -1.95
N LEU A 123 14.98 -4.69 -1.79
CA LEU A 123 15.67 -4.71 -0.50
C LEU A 123 15.04 -3.75 0.50
N ASP A 124 14.36 -2.69 0.07
CA ASP A 124 13.66 -1.77 0.98
C ASP A 124 12.39 -2.38 1.58
N LEU A 125 11.81 -3.43 0.98
CA LEU A 125 10.65 -4.15 1.55
C LEU A 125 10.90 -4.68 2.96
N CYS A 126 12.17 -4.96 3.30
CA CYS A 126 12.51 -5.44 4.63
C CYS A 126 12.42 -4.36 5.74
N CYS A 127 12.02 -3.12 5.42
CA CYS A 127 11.66 -2.12 6.42
C CYS A 127 10.29 -2.39 7.09
N PHE A 128 9.43 -3.22 6.50
CA PHE A 128 8.10 -3.53 7.05
C PHE A 128 8.12 -4.78 7.95
N PRO A 129 7.24 -4.89 8.96
CA PRO A 129 7.16 -6.09 9.79
C PRO A 129 6.75 -7.34 8.98
N GLU A 130 7.15 -8.52 9.45
CA GLU A 130 6.70 -9.83 8.93
C GLU A 130 5.18 -9.98 9.00
N ASP A 131 4.61 -10.74 8.06
CA ASP A 131 3.17 -11.05 7.97
C ASP A 131 2.21 -9.84 7.98
N LYS A 132 2.70 -8.64 7.65
CA LYS A 132 1.85 -7.45 7.52
C LYS A 132 1.56 -7.14 6.06
N LYS A 133 0.28 -6.84 5.79
CA LYS A 133 -0.14 -6.21 4.55
C LYS A 133 0.46 -4.80 4.51
N ILE A 134 1.24 -4.52 3.47
CA ILE A 134 1.82 -3.20 3.23
C ILE A 134 0.88 -2.49 2.25
N PRO A 135 0.27 -1.36 2.60
CA PRO A 135 -0.51 -0.58 1.64
C PRO A 135 0.39 -0.18 0.46
N LEU A 136 -0.11 -0.36 -0.76
CA LEU A 136 0.69 -0.12 -1.98
C LEU A 136 1.26 1.29 -2.02
N ASP A 137 0.46 2.29 -1.64
CA ASP A 137 0.86 3.69 -1.61
C ASP A 137 1.97 3.99 -0.61
N VAL A 138 1.99 3.30 0.54
CA VAL A 138 3.10 3.42 1.48
C VAL A 138 4.40 2.97 0.81
N LEU A 139 4.37 1.83 0.13
CA LEU A 139 5.55 1.30 -0.57
C LEU A 139 6.01 2.23 -1.71
N ILE A 140 5.06 2.66 -2.56
CA ILE A 140 5.34 3.56 -3.69
C ILE A 140 5.93 4.88 -3.18
N ASN A 141 5.32 5.50 -2.17
CA ASN A 141 5.79 6.77 -1.62
C ASN A 141 7.21 6.65 -1.06
N ILE A 142 7.54 5.56 -0.36
CA ILE A 142 8.91 5.33 0.12
C ILE A 142 9.89 5.26 -1.05
N TRP A 143 9.57 4.53 -2.12
CA TRP A 143 10.47 4.41 -3.26
C TRP A 143 10.62 5.71 -4.05
N VAL A 144 9.52 6.47 -4.21
CA VAL A 144 9.55 7.80 -4.84
C VAL A 144 10.49 8.73 -4.07
N GLU A 145 10.38 8.78 -2.74
CA GLU A 145 11.16 9.71 -1.93
C GLU A 145 12.64 9.34 -1.80
N ILE A 146 12.97 8.04 -1.77
CA ILE A 146 14.34 7.52 -1.59
C ILE A 146 15.10 7.42 -2.90
N HIS A 147 14.46 6.93 -3.96
CA HIS A 147 15.13 6.64 -5.23
C HIS A 147 14.91 7.72 -6.29
N ASP A 148 14.12 8.76 -5.98
CA ASP A 148 13.76 9.85 -6.89
C ASP A 148 13.17 9.34 -8.21
N ILE A 149 12.18 8.46 -8.09
CA ILE A 149 11.54 7.78 -9.23
C ILE A 149 10.08 8.23 -9.35
N PRO A 150 9.52 8.35 -10.56
CA PRO A 150 8.10 8.64 -10.73
C PRO A 150 7.23 7.50 -10.16
N GLU A 151 6.04 7.84 -9.65
CA GLU A 151 5.07 6.87 -9.13
C GLU A 151 4.71 5.77 -10.13
N THR A 152 4.60 6.12 -11.41
CA THR A 152 4.31 5.16 -12.48
C THR A 152 5.43 4.15 -12.67
N GLU A 153 6.68 4.57 -12.48
CA GLU A 153 7.84 3.68 -12.51
C GLU A 153 7.88 2.82 -11.24
N ALA A 154 7.63 3.40 -10.06
CA ALA A 154 7.54 2.65 -8.81
C ALA A 154 6.47 1.54 -8.89
N TYR A 155 5.28 1.86 -9.41
CA TYR A 155 4.23 0.87 -9.65
C TYR A 155 4.66 -0.23 -10.62
N ALA A 156 5.35 0.12 -11.71
CA ALA A 156 5.88 -0.87 -12.65
C ALA A 156 6.89 -1.81 -11.99
N ILE A 157 7.74 -1.30 -11.08
CA ILE A 157 8.65 -2.12 -10.28
C ILE A 157 7.87 -3.09 -9.38
N VAL A 158 6.81 -2.64 -8.72
CA VAL A 158 5.95 -3.53 -7.91
C VAL A 158 5.39 -4.67 -8.76
N VAL A 159 4.85 -4.36 -9.95
CA VAL A 159 4.31 -5.36 -10.88
C VAL A 159 5.41 -6.32 -11.35
N GLU A 160 6.61 -5.83 -11.66
CA GLU A 160 7.74 -6.66 -12.06
C GLU A 160 8.17 -7.62 -10.94
N LEU A 161 8.32 -7.13 -9.71
CA LEU A 161 8.65 -7.96 -8.55
C LEU A 161 7.57 -9.01 -8.28
N SER A 162 6.29 -8.65 -8.45
CA SER A 162 5.19 -9.60 -8.36
C SER A 162 5.26 -10.68 -9.43
N ASN A 163 5.52 -10.32 -10.69
CA ASN A 163 5.67 -11.28 -11.79
C ASN A 163 6.88 -12.22 -11.58
N LYS A 164 7.90 -11.79 -10.83
CA LYS A 164 9.06 -12.59 -10.43
C LYS A 164 8.84 -13.39 -9.14
N ASN A 165 7.65 -13.35 -8.55
CA ASN A 165 7.30 -14.00 -7.28
C ASN A 165 8.21 -13.57 -6.11
N LEU A 166 8.68 -12.31 -6.13
CA LEU A 166 9.49 -11.72 -5.06
C LEU A 166 8.64 -10.93 -4.04
N LEU A 167 7.41 -10.64 -4.41
CA LEU A 167 6.34 -10.13 -3.55
C LEU A 167 5.00 -10.63 -4.10
N THR A 168 3.95 -10.57 -3.29
CA THR A 168 2.59 -10.91 -3.69
C THR A 168 1.74 -9.66 -3.70
N LEU A 169 1.09 -9.38 -4.83
CA LEU A 169 0.07 -8.35 -4.94
C LEU A 169 -1.28 -8.93 -4.57
N MET A 170 -1.82 -8.47 -3.45
CA MET A 170 -3.19 -8.75 -3.05
C MET A 170 -4.07 -7.61 -3.53
N LYS A 171 -5.01 -7.93 -4.43
CA LYS A 171 -6.03 -6.99 -4.89
C LYS A 171 -7.35 -7.40 -4.27
N GLU A 172 -8.07 -6.44 -3.70
CA GLU A 172 -9.46 -6.67 -3.38
C GLU A 172 -10.27 -6.83 -4.67
N ALA A 173 -11.37 -7.58 -4.61
CA ALA A 173 -12.15 -8.03 -5.78
C ALA A 173 -12.61 -6.90 -6.72
N ARG A 174 -12.58 -5.64 -6.26
CA ARG A 174 -13.08 -4.45 -6.99
C ARG A 174 -11.98 -3.53 -7.53
N ALA A 175 -10.70 -3.86 -7.30
CA ALA A 175 -9.56 -3.04 -7.72
C ALA A 175 -9.34 -3.09 -9.25
N GLY A 176 -9.43 -1.94 -9.93
CA GLY A 176 -9.27 -1.87 -11.39
C GLY A 176 -8.95 -0.48 -11.92
N GLY A 177 -7.75 -0.31 -12.47
CA GLY A 177 -7.34 0.84 -13.28
C GLY A 177 -6.20 1.69 -12.69
N MET A 178 -5.80 2.73 -13.42
CA MET A 178 -4.73 3.69 -13.03
C MET A 178 -5.07 4.51 -11.78
N TYR A 179 -6.34 4.52 -11.37
CA TYR A 179 -6.87 5.27 -10.23
C TYR A 179 -7.37 4.32 -9.14
N SER A 180 -6.58 3.34 -8.70
CA SER A 180 -6.93 2.52 -7.52
C SER A 180 -6.80 3.33 -6.22
N SER A 181 -7.57 2.96 -5.20
CA SER A 181 -7.40 3.48 -3.83
C SER A 181 -6.19 2.83 -3.15
N CYS A 182 -5.66 3.48 -2.11
CA CYS A 182 -4.49 3.01 -1.36
C CYS A 182 -4.71 1.74 -0.52
N PHE A 183 -5.96 1.31 -0.36
CA PHE A 183 -6.34 0.08 0.35
C PHE A 183 -6.81 -1.04 -0.56
N GLU A 184 -7.18 -0.72 -1.80
CA GLU A 184 -7.62 -1.72 -2.78
C GLU A 184 -6.50 -2.69 -3.18
N ILE A 185 -5.24 -2.28 -2.97
CA ILE A 185 -4.06 -3.07 -3.30
C ILE A 185 -3.09 -3.05 -2.12
N SER A 186 -2.76 -4.24 -1.62
CA SER A 186 -1.70 -4.42 -0.64
C SER A 186 -0.62 -5.36 -1.17
N VAL A 187 0.58 -5.18 -0.64
CA VAL A 187 1.75 -6.00 -0.92
C VAL A 187 2.05 -6.84 0.30
N THR A 188 2.30 -8.12 0.09
CA THR A 188 2.88 -9.00 1.10
C THR A 188 4.20 -9.57 0.59
N GLN A 189 5.13 -9.82 1.50
CA GLN A 189 6.40 -10.48 1.21
C GLN A 189 6.51 -11.71 2.09
N HIS A 190 6.97 -12.82 1.51
CA HIS A 190 7.22 -14.04 2.27
C HIS A 190 8.43 -13.86 3.19
N ASP A 191 8.36 -14.37 4.42
CA ASP A 191 9.39 -14.21 5.45
C ASP A 191 10.81 -14.60 5.00
N VAL A 192 10.96 -15.74 4.31
CA VAL A 192 12.28 -16.17 3.81
C VAL A 192 12.87 -15.17 2.80
N LEU A 193 12.04 -14.54 1.97
CA LEU A 193 12.49 -13.51 1.02
C LEU A 193 12.87 -12.21 1.75
N ARG A 194 12.09 -11.86 2.77
CA ARG A 194 12.36 -10.74 3.65
C ARG A 194 13.67 -10.91 4.42
N ASP A 195 13.91 -12.08 5.00
CA ASP A 195 15.13 -12.41 5.74
C ASP A 195 16.36 -12.43 4.84
N LEU A 196 16.20 -12.96 3.62
CA LEU A 196 17.23 -12.89 2.61
C LEU A 196 17.60 -11.44 2.31
N ALA A 197 16.62 -10.55 2.14
CA ALA A 197 16.86 -9.11 1.94
C ALA A 197 17.59 -8.47 3.14
N LEU A 198 17.20 -8.80 4.38
CA LEU A 198 17.90 -8.35 5.59
C LEU A 198 19.36 -8.81 5.61
N ASN A 199 19.64 -10.06 5.22
CA ASN A 199 21.00 -10.60 5.16
C ASN A 199 21.87 -9.80 4.17
N PHE A 200 21.31 -9.44 3.00
CA PHE A 200 21.98 -8.56 2.04
C PHE A 200 22.30 -7.18 2.61
N ARG A 201 21.41 -6.60 3.41
CA ARG A 201 21.58 -5.26 4.01
C ARG A 201 22.48 -5.24 5.26
N ASN A 202 22.55 -6.32 6.02
CA ASN A 202 23.18 -6.35 7.36
C ASN A 202 24.67 -6.72 7.37
N ARG A 203 25.40 -6.48 6.28
CA ARG A 203 26.84 -6.81 6.18
C ARG A 203 27.76 -5.81 6.91
N GLU A 204 27.28 -4.60 7.13
CA GLU A 204 28.01 -3.50 7.75
C GLU A 204 27.70 -3.36 9.26
N SER A 205 28.51 -2.56 9.97
CA SER A 205 28.22 -2.22 11.36
C SER A 205 26.89 -1.48 11.47
N ILE A 206 26.20 -1.64 12.60
CA ILE A 206 24.81 -1.16 12.76
C ILE A 206 24.66 0.35 12.55
N ASP A 207 25.68 1.14 12.86
CA ASP A 207 25.73 2.58 12.67
C ASP A 207 25.98 3.02 11.21
N GLU A 208 26.55 2.14 10.38
CA GLU A 208 26.86 2.41 8.97
C GLU A 208 25.75 1.93 8.02
N ARG A 209 24.84 1.09 8.49
CA ARG A 209 23.78 0.49 7.65
C ARG A 209 22.87 1.55 7.04
N ARG A 210 22.65 1.44 5.73
CA ARG A 210 21.65 2.23 4.98
C ARG A 210 20.22 2.07 5.51
N LEU A 211 19.86 0.86 5.96
CA LEU A 211 18.55 0.54 6.52
C LEU A 211 18.72 0.05 7.96
N LEU A 212 18.03 0.71 8.89
CA LEU A 212 18.01 0.34 10.30
C LEU A 212 16.60 -0.12 10.69
N VAL A 213 16.45 -1.42 10.93
CA VAL A 213 15.19 -2.02 11.36
C VAL A 213 15.28 -2.41 12.83
N MET A 214 14.33 -1.95 13.62
CA MET A 214 14.18 -2.33 15.01
C MET A 214 13.29 -3.57 15.10
N PRO A 215 13.78 -4.70 15.63
CA PRO A 215 12.91 -5.84 15.94
C PRO A 215 11.81 -5.43 16.89
N LYS A 216 10.63 -6.05 16.76
CA LYS A 216 9.48 -5.80 17.64
C LYS A 216 9.89 -5.95 19.11
N ARG A 217 9.60 -4.92 19.91
CA ARG A 217 9.82 -4.92 21.36
C ARG A 217 8.63 -4.32 22.07
N GLU A 218 8.26 -4.89 23.22
CA GLU A 218 7.20 -4.31 24.05
C GLU A 218 7.65 -3.01 24.69
N ASN A 219 8.86 -2.98 25.27
CA ASN A 219 9.38 -1.82 26.00
C ASN A 219 10.85 -1.55 25.68
N GLY A 220 11.18 -0.25 25.57
CA GLY A 220 12.55 0.26 25.53
C GLY A 220 13.33 -0.01 24.24
N MET A 221 14.48 0.65 24.13
CA MET A 221 15.37 0.57 22.96
C MET A 221 16.25 -0.68 22.94
N PRO A 222 16.63 -1.20 21.75
CA PRO A 222 17.59 -2.30 21.66
C PRO A 222 18.92 -1.94 22.31
N LYS A 223 19.48 -2.87 23.09
CA LYS A 223 20.79 -2.69 23.74
C LYS A 223 21.90 -2.33 22.74
N GLU A 224 21.81 -2.84 21.52
CA GLU A 224 22.74 -2.53 20.44
C GLU A 224 22.68 -1.05 20.04
N TRP A 225 21.47 -0.50 19.86
CA TRP A 225 21.30 0.91 19.51
C TRP A 225 21.77 1.81 20.65
N LEU A 226 21.51 1.41 21.90
CA LEU A 226 21.97 2.12 23.10
C LEU A 226 23.49 2.26 23.18
N ARG A 227 24.26 1.31 22.62
CA ARG A 227 25.74 1.41 22.57
C ARG A 227 26.21 2.55 21.68
N TYR A 228 25.42 2.93 20.69
CA TYR A 228 25.71 4.00 19.74
C TYR A 228 24.97 5.30 20.05
N ARG A 229 24.36 5.46 21.24
CA ARG A 229 23.64 6.69 21.64
C ARG A 229 24.47 7.99 21.63
N HIS A 230 25.78 7.90 21.44
CA HIS A 230 26.72 9.02 21.37
C HIS A 230 27.32 9.20 19.97
N LYS A 231 26.83 8.45 18.97
CA LYS A 231 27.23 8.53 17.57
C LYS A 231 25.98 8.62 16.68
N PRO A 232 26.07 9.33 15.54
CA PRO A 232 24.98 9.33 14.56
C PRO A 232 24.88 7.96 13.88
N PHE A 233 23.66 7.59 13.49
CA PHE A 233 23.39 6.49 12.56
C PHE A 233 23.32 7.04 11.14
N GLU A 234 24.02 6.38 10.21
CA GLU A 234 24.11 6.77 8.80
C GLU A 234 22.90 6.29 7.96
N ALA A 235 21.89 5.72 8.62
CA ALA A 235 20.71 5.14 7.99
C ALA A 235 19.90 6.17 7.20
N GLN A 236 19.52 5.78 5.98
CA GLN A 236 18.59 6.50 5.12
C GLN A 236 17.14 6.12 5.44
N ILE A 237 16.91 4.86 5.81
CA ILE A 237 15.60 4.35 6.25
C ILE A 237 15.72 3.88 7.69
N VAL A 238 14.82 4.36 8.55
CA VAL A 238 14.70 3.92 9.94
C VAL A 238 13.30 3.33 10.12
N SER A 239 13.21 2.06 10.51
CA SER A 239 11.95 1.41 10.84
C SER A 239 11.96 0.96 12.30
N ILE A 240 10.98 1.41 13.06
CA ILE A 240 10.84 1.22 14.50
C ILE A 240 9.58 0.41 14.75
N HIS A 241 9.66 -0.63 15.59
CA HIS A 241 8.50 -1.40 16.04
C HIS A 241 8.46 -1.54 17.58
N THR A 242 7.59 -0.79 18.24
CA THR A 242 7.49 -0.75 19.73
C THR A 242 6.10 -1.11 20.26
N GLY A 243 5.97 -1.36 21.57
CA GLY A 243 4.70 -1.27 22.30
C GLY A 243 4.36 0.19 22.63
N GLU A 244 3.85 0.41 23.84
CA GLU A 244 3.67 1.75 24.41
C GLU A 244 5.03 2.42 24.64
N MET A 245 5.16 3.70 24.30
CA MET A 245 6.38 4.49 24.52
C MET A 245 6.00 5.84 25.12
N LYS A 246 6.65 6.20 26.23
CA LYS A 246 6.55 7.52 26.89
C LYS A 246 7.80 8.34 26.57
N GLU A 247 7.76 9.64 26.90
CA GLU A 247 8.89 10.54 26.69
C GLU A 247 10.20 9.99 27.26
N VAL A 248 10.15 9.45 28.49
CA VAL A 248 11.32 8.93 29.22
C VAL A 248 11.91 7.65 28.62
N ASP A 249 11.16 6.95 27.78
CA ASP A 249 11.59 5.70 27.15
C ASP A 249 12.47 5.97 25.92
N TRP A 250 12.37 7.18 25.35
CA TRP A 250 13.14 7.57 24.18
C TRP A 250 14.57 7.95 24.53
N CYS A 251 15.50 7.44 23.73
CA CYS A 251 16.91 7.81 23.82
C CYS A 251 17.25 8.95 22.87
N ASN A 252 18.32 9.68 23.19
CA ASN A 252 18.84 10.74 22.34
C ASN A 252 19.62 10.16 21.14
N LEU A 253 18.88 9.58 20.19
CA LEU A 253 19.43 9.05 18.95
C LEU A 253 19.52 10.16 17.88
N GLU A 254 20.44 10.00 16.94
CA GLU A 254 20.68 10.94 15.83
C GLU A 254 20.69 10.19 14.50
N PHE A 255 19.92 10.69 13.54
CA PHE A 255 19.75 10.10 12.21
C PHE A 255 19.90 11.20 11.13
N PRO A 256 21.10 11.77 10.95
CA PRO A 256 21.29 12.94 10.09
C PRO A 256 20.98 12.67 8.61
N LYS A 257 21.08 11.41 8.16
CA LYS A 257 20.83 10.99 6.77
C LYS A 257 19.45 10.37 6.53
N ALA A 258 18.62 10.25 7.56
CA ALA A 258 17.32 9.61 7.42
C ALA A 258 16.40 10.44 6.51
N GLU A 259 15.91 9.80 5.46
CA GLU A 259 14.92 10.34 4.52
C GLU A 259 13.54 9.72 4.76
N VAL A 260 13.50 8.51 5.34
CA VAL A 260 12.25 7.82 5.67
C VAL A 260 12.28 7.30 7.10
N LEU A 261 11.22 7.57 7.84
CA LEU A 261 10.97 7.03 9.17
C LEU A 261 9.63 6.28 9.19
N ILE A 262 9.67 5.02 9.59
CA ILE A 262 8.50 4.18 9.81
C ILE A 262 8.39 3.87 11.30
N ILE A 263 7.26 4.22 11.90
CA ILE A 263 6.93 3.95 13.30
C ILE A 263 5.74 3.02 13.32
N ASN A 264 6.03 1.76 13.59
CA ASN A 264 5.05 0.73 13.87
C ASN A 264 4.90 0.61 15.38
N PHE A 265 3.68 0.57 15.89
CA PHE A 265 3.48 0.32 17.31
C PHE A 265 2.18 -0.41 17.63
N THR A 266 2.03 -0.82 18.88
CA THR A 266 0.80 -1.45 19.37
C THR A 266 0.51 -0.89 20.77
N SER A 267 -0.32 0.16 20.83
CA SER A 267 -0.71 0.83 22.07
C SER A 267 -2.00 1.64 21.89
N THR A 268 -2.58 2.13 22.98
CA THR A 268 -3.63 3.17 22.99
C THR A 268 -3.05 4.57 23.19
N GLU A 269 -1.82 4.67 23.69
CA GLU A 269 -1.12 5.93 23.96
C GLU A 269 0.29 5.83 23.38
N TYR A 270 0.75 6.86 22.68
CA TYR A 270 2.09 6.83 22.09
C TYR A 270 2.72 8.21 22.04
N PHE A 271 3.88 8.35 22.68
CA PHE A 271 4.67 9.57 22.61
C PHE A 271 5.62 9.51 21.42
N LEU A 272 5.52 10.45 20.49
CA LEU A 272 6.40 10.48 19.32
C LEU A 272 7.86 10.76 19.73
N PRO A 273 8.84 10.06 19.12
CA PRO A 273 10.24 10.19 19.50
C PRO A 273 10.74 11.65 19.36
N PRO A 274 11.32 12.24 20.41
CA PRO A 274 11.84 13.61 20.37
C PRO A 274 12.91 13.83 19.29
N PHE A 275 13.64 12.77 18.92
CA PHE A 275 14.69 12.86 17.91
C PHE A 275 14.18 13.13 16.49
N ILE A 276 12.87 12.95 16.21
CA ILE A 276 12.28 13.30 14.90
C ILE A 276 12.60 14.75 14.54
N ASN A 277 12.55 15.63 15.54
CA ASN A 277 12.89 17.05 15.43
C ASN A 277 14.32 17.30 14.87
N ARG A 278 15.22 16.31 14.97
CA ARG A 278 16.62 16.40 14.51
C ARG A 278 16.89 15.53 13.29
N MET A 279 15.87 15.24 12.48
CA MET A 279 16.01 14.54 11.20
C MET A 279 15.86 15.55 10.03
N PRO A 280 16.94 16.26 9.65
CA PRO A 280 16.86 17.37 8.71
C PRO A 280 16.48 16.95 7.29
N ASN A 281 16.75 15.69 6.91
CA ASN A 281 16.51 15.18 5.56
C ASN A 281 15.22 14.36 5.44
N LEU A 282 14.39 14.30 6.48
CA LEU A 282 13.20 13.45 6.49
C LEU A 282 12.18 13.93 5.46
N ARG A 283 11.86 13.06 4.49
CA ARG A 283 10.91 13.30 3.39
C ARG A 283 9.61 12.53 3.58
N ALA A 284 9.64 11.32 4.13
CA ALA A 284 8.45 10.54 4.42
C ALA A 284 8.40 10.09 5.88
N LEU A 285 7.25 10.27 6.51
CA LEU A 285 6.96 9.77 7.85
C LEU A 285 5.71 8.89 7.82
N ILE A 286 5.86 7.65 8.29
CA ILE A 286 4.80 6.64 8.31
C ILE A 286 4.58 6.21 9.75
N ILE A 287 3.36 6.36 10.25
CA ILE A 287 2.97 5.99 11.62
C ILE A 287 1.78 5.04 11.56
N ILE A 288 1.99 3.79 12.00
CA ILE A 288 1.00 2.72 11.93
C ILE A 288 0.83 2.10 13.31
N ASN A 289 -0.40 2.14 13.81
CA ASN A 289 -0.80 1.45 15.03
C ASN A 289 -1.51 0.13 14.69
N TYR A 290 -0.94 -1.00 15.12
CA TYR A 290 -1.52 -2.34 14.93
C TYR A 290 -2.47 -2.77 16.06
N SER A 291 -2.75 -1.91 17.05
CA SER A 291 -3.71 -2.26 18.10
C SER A 291 -5.14 -2.30 17.56
N ALA A 292 -6.06 -2.94 18.29
CA ALA A 292 -7.47 -3.02 17.88
C ALA A 292 -8.16 -1.64 17.90
N THR A 293 -7.66 -0.70 18.71
CA THR A 293 -8.24 0.60 18.97
C THR A 293 -7.36 1.74 18.44
N TYR A 294 -7.92 2.94 18.33
CA TYR A 294 -7.14 4.15 18.03
C TYR A 294 -6.11 4.44 19.14
N ALA A 295 -4.97 5.00 18.77
CA ALA A 295 -3.98 5.51 19.71
C ALA A 295 -3.94 7.04 19.75
N CYS A 296 -3.86 7.63 20.94
CA CYS A 296 -3.58 9.06 21.09
C CYS A 296 -2.08 9.32 20.85
N LEU A 297 -1.75 10.14 19.85
CA LEU A 297 -0.37 10.57 19.61
C LEU A 297 -0.04 11.83 20.40
N HIS A 298 1.00 11.75 21.21
CA HIS A 298 1.59 12.89 21.91
C HIS A 298 2.83 13.40 21.19
N ASN A 299 3.20 14.65 21.51
CA ASN A 299 4.40 15.30 20.97
C ASN A 299 4.35 15.51 19.45
N VAL A 300 3.16 15.76 18.89
CA VAL A 300 2.95 16.06 17.47
C VAL A 300 3.75 17.30 17.02
N SER A 301 4.08 18.19 17.96
CA SER A 301 4.93 19.37 17.75
C SER A 301 6.28 19.10 17.08
N VAL A 302 6.81 17.86 17.14
CA VAL A 302 8.04 17.47 16.44
C VAL A 302 7.96 17.66 14.93
N PHE A 303 6.75 17.66 14.34
CA PHE A 303 6.57 17.86 12.91
C PHE A 303 6.91 19.28 12.46
N LYS A 304 6.86 20.28 13.37
CA LYS A 304 7.10 21.69 13.07
C LYS A 304 8.47 21.97 12.45
N ASN A 305 9.47 21.16 12.79
CA ASN A 305 10.85 21.38 12.35
C ASN A 305 11.22 20.50 11.14
N LEU A 306 10.28 19.71 10.62
CA LEU A 306 10.48 18.84 9.46
C LEU A 306 10.27 19.60 8.15
N SER A 307 11.18 20.52 7.84
CA SER A 307 11.06 21.38 6.66
C SER A 307 11.13 20.61 5.33
N ASN A 308 11.70 19.41 5.28
CA ASN A 308 11.79 18.59 4.06
C ASN A 308 10.68 17.54 3.94
N LEU A 309 9.74 17.47 4.89
CA LEU A 309 8.69 16.45 4.88
C LEU A 309 7.72 16.68 3.72
N ARG A 310 7.59 15.68 2.87
CA ARG A 310 6.77 15.67 1.65
C ARG A 310 5.57 14.74 1.74
N SER A 311 5.69 13.66 2.51
CA SER A 311 4.62 12.67 2.70
C SER A 311 4.44 12.30 4.17
N LEU A 312 3.18 12.28 4.62
CA LEU A 312 2.78 11.86 5.96
C LEU A 312 1.67 10.81 5.88
N TRP A 313 1.91 9.65 6.49
CA TRP A 313 0.93 8.57 6.63
C TRP A 313 0.61 8.34 8.10
N LEU A 314 -0.67 8.43 8.45
CA LEU A 314 -1.20 8.22 9.79
C LEU A 314 -2.27 7.13 9.74
N GLU A 315 -2.08 6.07 10.53
CA GLU A 315 -3.01 4.94 10.56
C GLU A 315 -3.36 4.51 11.98
N LYS A 316 -4.67 4.41 12.27
CA LYS A 316 -5.20 3.99 13.59
C LYS A 316 -4.77 4.90 14.74
N VAL A 317 -4.72 6.21 14.49
CA VAL A 317 -4.28 7.23 15.44
C VAL A 317 -5.25 8.42 15.57
N SER A 318 -5.13 9.16 16.67
CA SER A 318 -5.73 10.48 16.88
C SER A 318 -4.61 11.51 17.10
N THR A 319 -4.70 12.65 16.41
CA THR A 319 -3.69 13.71 16.43
C THR A 319 -4.29 15.08 16.72
N PRO A 320 -4.80 15.33 17.94
CA PRO A 320 -5.56 16.55 18.26
C PRO A 320 -4.80 17.86 17.98
N GLU A 321 -3.47 17.85 18.05
CA GLU A 321 -2.64 19.05 17.85
C GLU A 321 -2.18 19.27 16.39
N LEU A 322 -2.59 18.44 15.43
CA LEU A 322 -2.06 18.49 14.06
C LEU A 322 -2.38 19.81 13.34
N SER A 323 -3.57 20.38 13.57
CA SER A 323 -4.00 21.67 13.04
C SER A 323 -3.15 22.86 13.49
N SER A 324 -2.40 22.71 14.60
CA SER A 324 -1.60 23.79 15.18
C SER A 324 -0.22 23.94 14.52
N ILE A 325 0.10 23.09 13.53
CA ILE A 325 1.42 23.00 12.91
C ILE A 325 1.30 23.30 11.42
N VAL A 326 2.13 24.20 10.91
CA VAL A 326 2.23 24.45 9.46
C VAL A 326 3.23 23.47 8.86
N LEU A 327 2.77 22.64 7.92
CA LEU A 327 3.60 21.72 7.16
C LEU A 327 3.73 22.23 5.72
N GLU A 328 4.63 23.21 5.56
CA GLU A 328 4.76 23.99 4.32
C GLU A 328 5.08 23.13 3.09
N ASN A 329 5.95 22.13 3.21
CA ASN A 329 6.41 21.32 2.08
C ASN A 329 5.67 19.98 1.93
N LEU A 330 4.64 19.74 2.75
CA LEU A 330 3.88 18.50 2.67
C LEU A 330 3.05 18.49 1.37
N GLY A 331 3.35 17.51 0.51
CA GLY A 331 2.65 17.29 -0.74
C GLY A 331 1.54 16.24 -0.64
N LYS A 332 1.76 15.22 0.20
CA LYS A 332 0.84 14.08 0.38
C LYS A 332 0.49 13.84 1.85
N LEU A 333 -0.79 13.66 2.12
CA LEU A 333 -1.31 13.33 3.45
C LEU A 333 -2.31 12.18 3.35
N PHE A 334 -2.00 11.09 4.05
CA PHE A 334 -2.84 9.90 4.15
C PHE A 334 -3.25 9.71 5.61
N ILE A 335 -4.56 9.69 5.85
CA ILE A 335 -5.16 9.56 7.17
C ILE A 335 -6.17 8.43 7.12
N VAL A 336 -5.91 7.38 7.89
CA VAL A 336 -6.48 6.06 7.67
C VAL A 336 -6.94 5.52 9.00
N LEU A 337 -8.22 5.14 9.11
CA LEU A 337 -8.78 4.64 10.37
C LEU A 337 -8.40 5.59 11.52
N CYS A 338 -8.56 6.90 11.33
CA CYS A 338 -8.12 7.93 12.27
C CYS A 338 -9.30 8.76 12.79
N LYS A 339 -9.12 9.38 13.97
CA LYS A 339 -10.05 10.39 14.47
C LYS A 339 -9.63 11.77 13.98
N VAL A 340 -10.44 12.38 13.12
CA VAL A 340 -10.10 13.63 12.42
C VAL A 340 -10.84 14.87 12.94
N ASN A 341 -11.93 14.72 13.67
CA ASN A 341 -12.73 15.88 14.09
C ASN A 341 -11.95 16.82 15.01
N ASP A 342 -11.23 16.25 15.97
CA ASP A 342 -10.43 17.00 16.94
C ASP A 342 -9.14 17.60 16.32
N SER A 343 -8.85 17.32 15.05
CA SER A 343 -7.55 17.65 14.43
C SER A 343 -7.63 18.39 13.10
N LEU A 344 -8.70 18.21 12.31
CA LEU A 344 -8.82 18.77 10.96
C LEU A 344 -10.16 19.46 10.69
N VAL A 345 -11.21 19.14 11.45
CA VAL A 345 -12.60 19.57 11.15
C VAL A 345 -13.09 20.68 12.11
N GLU A 346 -12.26 21.11 13.06
CA GLU A 346 -12.61 22.24 13.93
C GLU A 346 -12.85 23.53 13.13
N LYS A 347 -13.89 24.28 13.51
CA LYS A 347 -14.37 25.47 12.78
C LYS A 347 -13.33 26.59 12.60
N GLU A 348 -12.27 26.59 13.39
CA GLU A 348 -11.21 27.61 13.36
C GLU A 348 -9.98 27.20 12.53
N VAL A 349 -9.94 25.96 12.03
CA VAL A 349 -8.76 25.44 11.31
C VAL A 349 -8.82 25.81 9.83
N ASP A 350 -7.83 26.58 9.39
CA ASP A 350 -7.61 26.88 7.98
C ASP A 350 -6.65 25.86 7.35
N LEU A 351 -7.19 24.77 6.79
CA LEU A 351 -6.39 23.73 6.14
C LEU A 351 -5.48 24.26 5.04
N ALA A 352 -5.86 25.36 4.36
CA ALA A 352 -5.03 25.95 3.32
C ALA A 352 -3.80 26.67 3.89
N GLN A 353 -3.83 27.08 5.17
CA GLN A 353 -2.66 27.60 5.89
C GLN A 353 -1.81 26.48 6.49
N VAL A 354 -2.46 25.43 7.00
CA VAL A 354 -1.78 24.26 7.60
C VAL A 354 -1.00 23.49 6.53
N PHE A 355 -1.61 23.26 5.35
CA PHE A 355 -1.05 22.47 4.25
C PHE A 355 -1.07 23.24 2.91
N PRO A 356 -0.27 24.31 2.75
CA PRO A 356 -0.37 25.22 1.61
C PRO A 356 0.00 24.58 0.26
N ASN A 357 0.88 23.56 0.26
CA ASN A 357 1.39 22.90 -0.94
C ASN A 357 0.86 21.48 -1.15
N LEU A 358 -0.13 21.06 -0.36
CA LEU A 358 -0.70 19.72 -0.47
C LEU A 358 -1.37 19.54 -1.83
N PHE A 359 -0.94 18.51 -2.56
CA PHE A 359 -1.53 18.12 -3.83
C PHE A 359 -2.32 16.81 -3.74
N GLU A 360 -2.14 16.02 -2.68
CA GLU A 360 -2.85 14.77 -2.46
C GLU A 360 -3.33 14.64 -1.00
N LEU A 361 -4.64 14.49 -0.82
CA LEU A 361 -5.29 14.23 0.47
C LEU A 361 -6.14 12.98 0.38
N THR A 362 -5.84 11.99 1.23
CA THR A 362 -6.64 10.79 1.40
C THR A 362 -7.12 10.67 2.83
N LEU A 363 -8.45 10.59 3.01
CA LEU A 363 -9.11 10.22 4.25
C LEU A 363 -9.83 8.89 4.02
N ASP A 364 -9.41 7.83 4.72
CA ASP A 364 -10.01 6.51 4.61
C ASP A 364 -10.49 6.01 5.98
N HIS A 365 -11.69 5.40 6.03
CA HIS A 365 -12.30 4.87 7.26
C HIS A 365 -12.28 5.86 8.44
N CYS A 366 -12.43 7.15 8.16
CA CYS A 366 -12.52 8.20 9.19
C CYS A 366 -13.97 8.32 9.67
N ASP A 367 -14.36 7.46 10.62
CA ASP A 367 -15.76 7.34 11.07
C ASP A 367 -16.31 8.59 11.75
N ASP A 368 -15.46 9.43 12.36
CA ASP A 368 -15.91 10.67 12.98
C ASP A 368 -16.11 11.81 11.97
N LEU A 369 -15.62 11.67 10.73
CA LEU A 369 -15.76 12.68 9.69
C LEU A 369 -17.22 12.81 9.24
N THR A 370 -17.91 13.83 9.74
CA THR A 370 -19.31 14.11 9.37
C THR A 370 -19.44 15.10 8.22
N GLN A 371 -18.48 16.03 8.12
CA GLN A 371 -18.40 17.09 7.12
C GLN A 371 -16.91 17.43 6.89
N LEU A 372 -16.56 17.90 5.69
CA LEU A 372 -15.27 18.53 5.47
C LEU A 372 -15.31 20.02 5.84
N PRO A 373 -14.24 20.59 6.42
CA PRO A 373 -14.16 22.02 6.71
C PRO A 373 -14.17 22.84 5.42
N SER A 374 -14.81 24.00 5.44
CA SER A 374 -14.91 24.88 4.25
C SER A 374 -13.55 25.44 3.80
N SER A 375 -12.55 25.48 4.68
CA SER A 375 -11.18 25.90 4.39
C SER A 375 -10.49 25.02 3.36
N ILE A 376 -10.92 23.75 3.18
CA ILE A 376 -10.41 22.87 2.12
C ILE A 376 -10.55 23.52 0.74
N CYS A 377 -11.60 24.31 0.51
CA CYS A 377 -11.84 25.02 -0.75
C CYS A 377 -10.75 26.05 -1.10
N GLY A 378 -9.90 26.42 -0.12
CA GLY A 378 -8.75 27.30 -0.29
C GLY A 378 -7.47 26.61 -0.78
N MET A 379 -7.43 25.27 -0.80
CA MET A 379 -6.23 24.49 -1.14
C MET A 379 -5.99 24.44 -2.66
N LYS A 380 -5.36 25.50 -3.20
CA LYS A 380 -5.20 25.71 -4.65
C LYS A 380 -4.30 24.67 -5.35
N SER A 381 -3.45 24.01 -4.60
CA SER A 381 -2.49 23.00 -5.10
C SER A 381 -3.09 21.59 -5.16
N LEU A 382 -4.26 21.37 -4.55
CA LEU A 382 -4.88 20.04 -4.42
C LEU A 382 -5.28 19.49 -5.80
N GLN A 383 -4.72 18.33 -6.14
CA GLN A 383 -4.95 17.60 -7.38
C GLN A 383 -5.76 16.32 -7.13
N ASN A 384 -5.50 15.63 -6.01
CA ASN A 384 -6.19 14.40 -5.63
C ASN A 384 -6.88 14.58 -4.28
N LEU A 385 -8.20 14.39 -4.25
CA LEU A 385 -8.99 14.32 -3.03
C LEU A 385 -9.73 12.99 -2.99
N SER A 386 -9.39 12.16 -2.01
CA SER A 386 -9.98 10.83 -1.82
C SER A 386 -10.60 10.74 -0.43
N LEU A 387 -11.92 10.58 -0.37
CA LEU A 387 -12.68 10.25 0.84
C LEU A 387 -13.27 8.86 0.63
N THR A 388 -12.80 7.88 1.38
CA THR A 388 -13.19 6.48 1.20
C THR A 388 -13.65 5.87 2.51
N ASN A 389 -14.72 5.07 2.48
CA ASN A 389 -15.28 4.42 3.67
C ASN A 389 -15.58 5.39 4.84
N CYS A 390 -15.79 6.69 4.55
CA CYS A 390 -16.20 7.69 5.53
C CYS A 390 -17.71 7.61 5.72
N HIS A 391 -18.16 6.63 6.51
CA HIS A 391 -19.58 6.28 6.59
C HIS A 391 -20.47 7.44 7.02
N ASN A 392 -20.01 8.23 7.99
CA ASN A 392 -20.76 9.34 8.59
C ASN A 392 -20.70 10.66 7.79
N LEU A 393 -20.01 10.69 6.64
CA LEU A 393 -19.93 11.89 5.80
C LEU A 393 -21.31 12.20 5.20
N THR A 394 -21.87 13.35 5.56
CA THR A 394 -23.23 13.75 5.16
C THR A 394 -23.26 14.78 4.04
N GLU A 395 -22.27 15.67 4.00
CA GLU A 395 -22.19 16.76 3.03
C GLU A 395 -20.75 17.16 2.72
N LEU A 396 -20.57 17.74 1.52
CA LEU A 396 -19.35 18.37 1.07
C LEU A 396 -19.51 19.90 1.07
N PRO A 397 -18.43 20.68 1.20
CA PRO A 397 -18.48 22.14 1.19
C PRO A 397 -19.15 22.69 -0.07
N VAL A 398 -20.04 23.67 0.11
CA VAL A 398 -20.81 24.28 -1.00
C VAL A 398 -19.90 24.88 -2.08
N GLU A 399 -18.72 25.36 -1.71
CA GLU A 399 -17.74 25.99 -2.60
C GLU A 399 -16.60 25.05 -3.05
N LEU A 400 -16.76 23.73 -2.94
CA LEU A 400 -15.73 22.74 -3.30
C LEU A 400 -15.17 22.97 -4.73
N GLY A 401 -16.00 23.48 -5.65
CA GLY A 401 -15.60 23.92 -6.99
C GLY A 401 -14.46 24.94 -7.09
N LYS A 402 -14.05 25.58 -5.99
CA LYS A 402 -12.87 26.45 -5.94
C LYS A 402 -11.55 25.69 -6.13
N LEU A 403 -11.55 24.37 -5.93
CA LEU A 403 -10.42 23.48 -6.17
C LEU A 403 -10.15 23.30 -7.69
N ARG A 404 -9.68 24.36 -8.35
CA ARG A 404 -9.49 24.38 -9.82
C ARG A 404 -8.35 23.50 -10.33
N SER A 405 -7.45 23.06 -9.46
CA SER A 405 -6.36 22.14 -9.78
C SER A 405 -6.75 20.67 -9.62
N LEU A 406 -7.92 20.38 -9.06
CA LEU A 406 -8.35 19.01 -8.77
C LEU A 406 -8.52 18.22 -10.06
N GLU A 407 -7.83 17.08 -10.14
CA GLU A 407 -7.87 16.12 -11.24
C GLU A 407 -8.63 14.86 -10.86
N ILE A 408 -8.56 14.45 -9.59
CA ILE A 408 -9.23 13.25 -9.07
C ILE A 408 -10.08 13.61 -7.85
N LEU A 409 -11.37 13.27 -7.92
CA LEU A 409 -12.29 13.30 -6.78
C LEU A 409 -12.84 11.88 -6.56
N ARG A 410 -12.44 11.24 -5.47
CA ARG A 410 -12.96 9.93 -5.05
C ARG A 410 -13.78 10.08 -3.79
N LEU A 411 -15.01 9.59 -3.86
CA LEU A 411 -16.03 9.54 -2.80
C LEU A 411 -16.57 8.09 -2.79
N TYR A 412 -15.78 7.18 -2.25
CA TYR A 412 -16.09 5.74 -2.28
C TYR A 412 -16.73 5.32 -0.96
N ALA A 413 -17.82 4.56 -1.01
CA ALA A 413 -18.51 4.04 0.18
C ALA A 413 -18.80 5.14 1.22
N CYS A 414 -19.40 6.26 0.77
CA CYS A 414 -19.94 7.32 1.63
C CYS A 414 -21.49 7.24 1.65
N PRO A 415 -22.09 6.26 2.35
CA PRO A 415 -23.51 5.95 2.26
C PRO A 415 -24.44 7.07 2.73
N TYR A 416 -24.03 7.97 3.62
CA TYR A 416 -24.89 9.08 4.07
C TYR A 416 -24.79 10.36 3.22
N LEU A 417 -23.89 10.40 2.23
CA LEU A 417 -23.77 11.53 1.31
C LEU A 417 -24.97 11.56 0.35
N LYS A 418 -25.78 12.62 0.43
CA LYS A 418 -27.06 12.71 -0.31
C LYS A 418 -26.96 13.44 -1.65
N THR A 419 -26.06 14.42 -1.73
CA THR A 419 -25.90 15.30 -2.87
C THR A 419 -24.44 15.69 -3.06
N LEU A 420 -24.06 15.95 -4.32
CA LEU A 420 -22.83 16.63 -4.66
C LEU A 420 -23.09 18.14 -4.76
N PRO A 421 -22.20 19.01 -4.24
CA PRO A 421 -22.37 20.46 -4.37
C PRO A 421 -22.31 20.87 -5.85
N ASN A 422 -23.21 21.79 -6.24
CA ASN A 422 -23.30 22.28 -7.62
C ASN A 422 -21.99 22.90 -8.13
N SER A 423 -21.15 23.42 -7.21
CA SER A 423 -19.86 24.02 -7.55
C SER A 423 -18.85 23.02 -8.11
N ILE A 424 -19.01 21.69 -7.91
CA ILE A 424 -18.11 20.70 -8.53
C ILE A 424 -18.03 20.90 -10.06
N CYS A 425 -19.10 21.39 -10.69
CA CYS A 425 -19.13 21.72 -12.12
C CYS A 425 -18.17 22.86 -12.55
N ASP A 426 -17.49 23.51 -11.61
CA ASP A 426 -16.47 24.55 -11.85
C ASP A 426 -15.03 23.98 -11.89
N MET A 427 -14.84 22.68 -11.59
CA MET A 427 -13.53 22.01 -11.57
C MET A 427 -13.08 21.62 -12.98
N MET A 428 -12.58 22.60 -13.75
CA MET A 428 -12.25 22.40 -15.18
C MET A 428 -11.12 21.39 -15.46
N ARG A 429 -10.32 21.02 -14.45
CA ARG A 429 -9.24 20.02 -14.55
C ARG A 429 -9.63 18.62 -14.10
N LEU A 430 -10.85 18.44 -13.58
CA LEU A 430 -11.29 17.14 -13.05
C LEU A 430 -11.35 16.12 -14.18
N LYS A 431 -10.54 15.05 -14.07
CA LYS A 431 -10.42 13.94 -15.03
C LYS A 431 -11.16 12.70 -14.56
N TYR A 432 -11.20 12.46 -13.25
CA TYR A 432 -11.85 11.28 -12.68
C TYR A 432 -12.75 11.67 -11.51
N ILE A 433 -14.00 11.18 -11.57
CA ILE A 433 -14.90 11.18 -10.43
C ILE A 433 -15.31 9.74 -10.11
N ASP A 434 -15.20 9.37 -8.84
CA ASP A 434 -15.68 8.11 -8.30
C ASP A 434 -16.64 8.41 -7.17
N ILE A 435 -17.87 7.92 -7.29
CA ILE A 435 -18.92 8.03 -6.28
C ILE A 435 -19.45 6.65 -5.89
N SER A 436 -18.70 5.59 -6.20
CA SER A 436 -19.18 4.22 -6.05
C SER A 436 -19.57 3.93 -4.60
N GLN A 437 -20.63 3.14 -4.41
CA GLN A 437 -21.22 2.83 -3.10
C GLN A 437 -21.69 4.06 -2.29
N CYS A 438 -21.85 5.23 -2.92
CA CYS A 438 -22.65 6.32 -2.34
C CYS A 438 -24.14 6.00 -2.50
N VAL A 439 -24.64 5.03 -1.75
CA VAL A 439 -25.98 4.43 -1.96
C VAL A 439 -27.14 5.42 -1.84
N ASN A 440 -27.01 6.49 -1.03
CA ASN A 440 -28.04 7.51 -0.86
C ASN A 440 -27.84 8.76 -1.74
N LEU A 441 -26.83 8.76 -2.61
CA LEU A 441 -26.61 9.86 -3.54
C LEU A 441 -27.73 9.88 -4.58
N THR A 442 -28.45 10.99 -4.66
CA THR A 442 -29.73 11.04 -5.40
C THR A 442 -29.58 11.45 -6.87
N CYS A 443 -28.64 12.33 -7.17
CA CYS A 443 -28.42 12.83 -8.53
C CYS A 443 -27.03 13.46 -8.69
N PHE A 444 -26.59 13.56 -9.95
CA PHE A 444 -25.49 14.44 -10.33
C PHE A 444 -25.96 15.90 -10.40
N PRO A 445 -25.05 16.87 -10.19
CA PRO A 445 -25.33 18.28 -10.42
C PRO A 445 -25.81 18.59 -11.85
N GLU A 446 -26.80 19.47 -12.00
CA GLU A 446 -27.41 19.76 -13.32
C GLU A 446 -26.43 20.25 -14.38
N LYS A 447 -25.33 20.88 -13.97
CA LYS A 447 -24.31 21.48 -14.85
C LYS A 447 -23.07 20.60 -15.05
N ILE A 448 -23.17 19.28 -14.82
CA ILE A 448 -22.05 18.33 -14.95
C ILE A 448 -21.33 18.44 -16.30
N GLY A 449 -22.06 18.76 -17.37
CA GLY A 449 -21.48 19.01 -18.71
C GLY A 449 -20.43 20.11 -18.82
N ARG A 450 -20.22 20.92 -17.78
CA ARG A 450 -19.13 21.92 -17.71
C ARG A 450 -17.76 21.30 -17.44
N LEU A 451 -17.70 20.05 -16.99
CA LEU A 451 -16.45 19.33 -16.73
C LEU A 451 -15.82 18.84 -18.04
N VAL A 452 -15.22 19.76 -18.78
CA VAL A 452 -14.67 19.50 -20.13
C VAL A 452 -13.51 18.51 -20.15
N SER A 453 -12.79 18.35 -19.03
CA SER A 453 -11.65 17.43 -18.90
C SER A 453 -12.01 16.08 -18.30
N LEU A 454 -13.28 15.83 -17.97
CA LEU A 454 -13.69 14.60 -17.30
C LEU A 454 -13.59 13.42 -18.26
N GLU A 455 -12.77 12.43 -17.91
CA GLU A 455 -12.45 11.26 -18.73
C GLU A 455 -13.13 9.99 -18.22
N LYS A 456 -13.27 9.85 -16.89
CA LYS A 456 -13.84 8.67 -16.25
C LYS A 456 -14.88 9.05 -15.19
N ILE A 457 -16.00 8.34 -15.19
CA ILE A 457 -17.00 8.34 -14.10
C ILE A 457 -17.13 6.91 -13.59
N ASP A 458 -17.00 6.71 -12.28
CA ASP A 458 -17.32 5.46 -11.60
C ASP A 458 -18.47 5.71 -10.60
N MET A 459 -19.57 4.99 -10.78
CA MET A 459 -20.81 5.15 -10.01
C MET A 459 -21.50 3.80 -9.79
N ARG A 460 -20.70 2.77 -9.52
CA ARG A 460 -21.19 1.44 -9.16
C ARG A 460 -21.91 1.49 -7.82
N GLU A 461 -22.95 0.67 -7.68
CA GLU A 461 -23.74 0.54 -6.46
C GLU A 461 -24.35 1.88 -5.98
N CYS A 462 -24.77 2.72 -6.94
CA CYS A 462 -25.41 4.01 -6.70
C CYS A 462 -26.92 3.93 -6.95
N SER A 463 -27.61 3.07 -6.19
CA SER A 463 -29.02 2.69 -6.41
C SER A 463 -30.05 3.83 -6.45
N MET A 464 -29.73 5.00 -5.86
CA MET A 464 -30.62 6.16 -5.80
C MET A 464 -30.45 7.12 -6.98
N ILE A 465 -29.35 7.01 -7.74
CA ILE A 465 -29.18 7.78 -8.98
C ILE A 465 -30.02 7.11 -10.06
N ARG A 466 -31.14 7.73 -10.42
CA ARG A 466 -32.06 7.20 -11.44
C ARG A 466 -32.09 8.00 -12.73
N ASN A 467 -31.41 9.13 -12.77
CA ASN A 467 -31.38 10.03 -13.91
C ASN A 467 -29.99 10.62 -14.09
N VAL A 468 -29.60 10.85 -15.34
CA VAL A 468 -28.38 11.58 -15.72
C VAL A 468 -28.79 12.96 -16.23
N PRO A 469 -28.16 14.06 -15.77
CA PRO A 469 -28.47 15.40 -16.26
C PRO A 469 -28.29 15.53 -17.77
N LYS A 470 -29.21 16.24 -18.44
CA LYS A 470 -29.12 16.50 -19.90
C LYS A 470 -27.81 17.16 -20.32
N SER A 471 -27.17 17.91 -19.43
CA SER A 471 -25.89 18.56 -19.71
C SER A 471 -24.74 17.57 -19.92
N ALA A 472 -24.84 16.32 -19.46
CA ALA A 472 -23.79 15.31 -19.62
C ALA A 472 -23.46 14.99 -21.10
N VAL A 473 -24.35 15.31 -22.04
CA VAL A 473 -24.06 15.28 -23.51
C VAL A 473 -22.89 16.19 -23.91
N SER A 474 -22.56 17.18 -23.07
CA SER A 474 -21.47 18.15 -23.29
C SER A 474 -20.12 17.71 -22.70
N LEU A 475 -20.03 16.51 -22.10
CA LEU A 475 -18.78 15.96 -21.59
C LEU A 475 -17.89 15.48 -22.75
N GLN A 476 -17.01 16.36 -23.24
CA GLN A 476 -16.25 16.14 -24.48
C GLN A 476 -15.12 15.12 -24.34
N SER A 477 -14.53 15.01 -23.15
CA SER A 477 -13.37 14.13 -22.89
C SER A 477 -13.76 12.79 -22.29
N LEU A 478 -15.05 12.55 -22.03
CA LEU A 478 -15.51 11.34 -21.35
C LEU A 478 -15.24 10.13 -22.23
N ARG A 479 -14.58 9.12 -21.65
CA ARG A 479 -14.18 7.88 -22.33
C ARG A 479 -14.74 6.65 -21.65
N LEU A 480 -14.94 6.70 -20.33
CA LEU A 480 -15.38 5.56 -19.54
C LEU A 480 -16.43 5.96 -18.52
N VAL A 481 -17.56 5.24 -18.53
CA VAL A 481 -18.55 5.27 -17.46
C VAL A 481 -18.71 3.86 -16.92
N ILE A 482 -18.48 3.68 -15.63
CA ILE A 482 -18.77 2.44 -14.93
C ILE A 482 -20.01 2.68 -14.06
N CYS A 483 -21.06 1.89 -14.28
CA CYS A 483 -22.34 2.11 -13.60
C CYS A 483 -23.16 0.83 -13.46
N ASP A 484 -24.23 0.91 -12.69
CA ASP A 484 -25.20 -0.18 -12.55
C ASP A 484 -26.06 -0.34 -13.83
N GLU A 485 -26.66 -1.52 -13.99
CA GLU A 485 -27.47 -1.86 -15.17
C GLU A 485 -28.64 -0.88 -15.35
N GLU A 486 -29.26 -0.44 -14.25
CA GLU A 486 -30.44 0.43 -14.21
C GLU A 486 -30.21 1.80 -14.86
N VAL A 487 -29.00 2.35 -14.76
CA VAL A 487 -28.64 3.66 -15.32
C VAL A 487 -27.85 3.56 -16.63
N SER A 488 -27.39 2.35 -16.98
CA SER A 488 -26.56 2.12 -18.18
C SER A 488 -27.26 2.55 -19.47
N GLY A 489 -28.58 2.32 -19.57
CA GLY A 489 -29.39 2.73 -20.72
C GLY A 489 -29.44 4.26 -20.89
N ILE A 490 -29.57 4.99 -19.79
CA ILE A 490 -29.62 6.46 -19.78
C ILE A 490 -28.27 7.03 -20.24
N TRP A 491 -27.16 6.44 -19.76
CA TRP A 491 -25.83 6.82 -20.22
C TRP A 491 -25.63 6.53 -21.72
N LYS A 492 -26.16 5.42 -22.26
CA LYS A 492 -26.10 5.13 -23.70
C LYS A 492 -26.87 6.14 -24.55
N GLU A 493 -27.93 6.74 -24.01
CA GLU A 493 -28.69 7.79 -24.71
C GLU A 493 -28.00 9.16 -24.64
N VAL A 494 -27.37 9.49 -23.51
CA VAL A 494 -26.79 10.82 -23.26
C VAL A 494 -25.35 10.92 -23.73
N ALA A 495 -24.54 9.87 -23.54
CA ALA A 495 -23.20 9.77 -24.07
C ALA A 495 -23.30 9.36 -25.53
N LYS A 496 -22.77 10.19 -26.45
CA LYS A 496 -22.73 9.83 -27.88
C LYS A 496 -22.05 8.46 -28.02
N PRO A 497 -22.71 7.45 -28.61
CA PRO A 497 -22.30 6.05 -28.48
C PRO A 497 -20.93 5.71 -29.10
N ASP A 498 -20.42 6.54 -30.01
CA ASP A 498 -19.19 6.24 -30.75
C ASP A 498 -17.89 6.53 -29.95
N ASN A 499 -17.95 7.26 -28.83
CA ASN A 499 -16.75 7.74 -28.12
C ASN A 499 -16.64 7.33 -26.64
N VAL A 500 -17.71 6.81 -26.02
CA VAL A 500 -17.74 6.50 -24.58
C VAL A 500 -17.98 5.01 -24.37
N HIS A 501 -17.05 4.35 -23.69
CA HIS A 501 -17.24 2.98 -23.23
C HIS A 501 -18.08 2.98 -21.95
N ILE A 502 -19.20 2.27 -21.97
CA ILE A 502 -20.08 2.08 -20.81
C ILE A 502 -19.88 0.66 -20.32
N GLN A 503 -19.28 0.52 -19.14
CA GLN A 503 -19.05 -0.74 -18.47
C GLN A 503 -20.11 -0.92 -17.39
N VAL A 504 -20.93 -1.96 -17.54
CA VAL A 504 -21.88 -2.34 -16.50
C VAL A 504 -21.14 -3.18 -15.46
N SER A 505 -21.26 -2.82 -14.19
CA SER A 505 -20.72 -3.64 -13.11
C SER A 505 -21.59 -4.86 -12.88
N GLU A 506 -20.97 -6.04 -12.87
CA GLU A 506 -21.62 -7.24 -12.36
C GLU A 506 -21.83 -7.07 -10.85
N GLN A 507 -23.03 -7.39 -10.35
CA GLN A 507 -23.33 -7.33 -8.92
C GLN A 507 -22.52 -8.42 -8.20
N TYR A 508 -21.34 -8.07 -7.72
CA TYR A 508 -20.56 -8.93 -6.85
C TYR A 508 -21.07 -8.79 -5.41
N PHE A 509 -22.00 -9.67 -5.04
CA PHE A 509 -22.39 -9.90 -3.65
C PHE A 509 -21.25 -10.63 -2.92
N ASP A 510 -20.15 -9.93 -2.68
CA ASP A 510 -19.13 -10.45 -1.79
C ASP A 510 -19.48 -10.10 -0.35
N LEU A 511 -19.66 -11.12 0.47
CA LEU A 511 -20.02 -11.05 1.89
C LEU A 511 -18.78 -10.96 2.79
N ASP A 512 -17.59 -10.75 2.22
CA ASP A 512 -16.33 -10.72 2.97
C ASP A 512 -16.23 -9.60 4.01
N TRP A 513 -17.06 -8.54 3.92
CA TRP A 513 -17.17 -7.50 4.96
C TRP A 513 -17.75 -7.99 6.29
N LEU A 514 -18.31 -9.20 6.37
CA LEU A 514 -18.79 -9.81 7.61
C LEU A 514 -17.68 -10.50 8.43
N LYS A 515 -16.43 -10.52 7.95
CA LYS A 515 -15.34 -11.30 8.55
C LYS A 515 -14.15 -10.51 9.08
N GLU A 516 -14.16 -9.18 9.05
CA GLU A 516 -13.11 -8.36 9.68
C GLU A 516 -13.39 -7.99 11.13
#